data_AF-A0A8S8YCK3-F1
#
_entry.id   AF-A0A8S8YCK3-F1
#
_cell.length_a   1.000
_cell.length_b   1.000
_cell.length_c   1.000
_cell.angle_alpha   90.00
_cell.angle_beta   90.00
_cell.angle_gamma   90.00
#
_symmetry.space_group_name_H-M   'P 1'
#
loop_
_entity.id
_entity.type
_entity.pdbx_description
1 polymer ?
#
loop_
_entity_poly.entity_id
_entity_poly.type
_entity_poly.pdbx_seq_one_letter_code
_entity_poly.pdbx_strand_id
1 'polypeptide(L)'
;MDSYASHREEGWFSTKWSKDEEGNLVGSIELPMAVGLVGGAVRVHPAAQANVALLGVESADELAKVMAASGLAQNLGALRALGTVGIQAGHMKLHVRNMAVTAGAVGEEVKQGGIHSEGKGGRITQASVIEAWERSAE
;
A
#
# COMPACT_ATOMS: atom_id res chain seq x y z
N MET A 1 13.05 -9.97 -12.51
CA MET A 1 13.02 -9.43 -11.12
C MET A 1 12.66 -10.53 -10.14
N ASP A 2 11.56 -11.25 -10.33
CA ASP A 2 11.10 -12.29 -9.39
C ASP A 2 12.11 -13.43 -9.20
N SER A 3 12.75 -13.91 -10.27
CA SER A 3 13.82 -14.92 -10.16
C SER A 3 15.02 -14.46 -9.34
N TYR A 4 15.32 -13.16 -9.36
CA TYR A 4 16.40 -12.58 -8.58
C TYR A 4 16.02 -12.46 -7.10
N ALA A 5 14.78 -12.04 -6.82
CA ALA A 5 14.24 -12.00 -5.48
C ALA A 5 14.20 -13.39 -4.83
N SER A 6 13.87 -14.44 -5.58
CA SER A 6 13.86 -15.82 -5.08
C SER A 6 15.24 -16.49 -4.99
N HIS A 7 16.27 -15.93 -5.66
CA HIS A 7 17.63 -16.49 -5.65
C HIS A 7 18.45 -16.05 -4.42
N ARG A 8 18.12 -14.91 -3.80
CA ARG A 8 18.90 -14.39 -2.66
C ARG A 8 18.60 -15.15 -1.36
N GLU A 9 19.66 -15.53 -0.64
CA GLU A 9 19.55 -16.19 0.67
C GLU A 9 18.87 -15.31 1.74
N GLU A 10 18.96 -13.98 1.61
CA GLU A 10 18.37 -12.99 2.54
C GLU A 10 16.89 -12.65 2.27
N GLY A 11 16.26 -13.28 1.28
CA GLY A 11 14.81 -13.28 1.12
C GLY A 11 14.24 -12.54 -0.10
N TRP A 12 12.95 -12.80 -0.28
CA TRP A 12 12.06 -12.51 -1.41
C TRP A 12 11.83 -11.04 -1.75
N PHE A 13 12.49 -10.11 -1.06
CA PHE A 13 12.21 -8.68 -1.16
C PHE A 13 13.37 -7.95 -1.83
N SER A 14 13.07 -7.26 -2.93
CA SER A 14 14.04 -6.42 -3.64
C SER A 14 14.28 -5.07 -2.95
N THR A 15 13.49 -4.71 -1.92
CA THR A 15 13.59 -3.46 -1.17
C THR A 15 13.91 -3.71 0.31
N LYS A 16 14.79 -2.90 0.91
CA LYS A 16 15.05 -2.89 2.36
C LYS A 16 14.70 -1.51 2.91
N TRP A 17 14.07 -1.49 4.09
CA TRP A 17 13.73 -0.26 4.82
C TRP A 17 14.31 -0.32 6.22
N SER A 18 14.97 0.74 6.64
CA SER A 18 15.57 0.88 7.97
C SER A 18 15.42 2.31 8.48
N LYS A 19 15.75 2.52 9.74
CA LYS A 19 15.87 3.85 10.35
C LYS A 19 17.35 4.13 10.58
N ASP A 20 17.83 5.30 10.19
CA ASP A 20 19.21 5.71 10.47
C ASP A 20 19.37 6.25 11.92
N GLU A 21 20.58 6.67 12.26
CA GLU A 21 20.94 7.19 13.59
C GLU A 21 20.22 8.52 13.91
N GLU A 22 19.88 9.31 12.91
CA GLU A 22 19.15 10.57 13.04
C GLU A 22 17.63 10.37 13.14
N GLY A 23 17.15 9.15 12.90
CA GLY A 23 15.75 8.79 12.95
C GLY A 23 15.01 8.90 11.62
N ASN A 24 15.71 9.14 10.52
CA ASN A 24 15.12 9.19 9.17
C ASN A 24 14.82 7.78 8.65
N LEU A 25 13.76 7.68 7.85
CA LEU A 25 13.43 6.44 7.13
C LEU A 25 14.31 6.32 5.89
N VAL A 26 15.11 5.26 5.81
CA VAL A 26 16.03 4.97 4.71
C VAL A 26 15.53 3.76 3.94
N GLY A 27 15.37 3.92 2.62
CA GLY A 27 14.99 2.86 1.71
C GLY A 27 16.10 2.54 0.72
N SER A 28 16.32 1.26 0.45
CA SER A 28 17.20 0.80 -0.62
C SER A 28 16.49 -0.24 -1.48
N ILE A 29 16.91 -0.33 -2.74
CA ILE A 29 16.37 -1.28 -3.71
C ILE A 29 17.52 -1.87 -4.53
N GLU A 30 17.50 -3.19 -4.74
CA GLU A 30 18.47 -3.90 -5.58
C GLU A 30 17.74 -4.88 -6.48
N LEU A 31 17.92 -4.73 -7.79
CA LEU A 31 17.31 -5.60 -8.79
C LEU A 31 18.11 -5.57 -10.10
N PRO A 32 18.14 -6.69 -10.86
CA PRO A 32 18.70 -6.70 -12.20
C PRO A 32 17.80 -5.90 -13.13
N MET A 33 18.39 -4.98 -13.89
CA MET A 33 17.69 -4.10 -14.80
C MET A 33 18.25 -4.22 -16.22
N ALA A 34 17.64 -5.09 -17.02
CA ALA A 34 17.96 -5.24 -18.44
C ALA A 34 17.13 -4.25 -19.25
N VAL A 35 17.64 -3.02 -19.41
CA VAL A 35 17.00 -1.94 -20.17
C VAL A 35 17.95 -1.40 -21.23
N GLY A 36 17.39 -0.75 -22.25
CA GLY A 36 18.18 -0.18 -23.34
C GLY A 36 17.52 1.06 -23.90
N LEU A 37 18.35 2.04 -24.26
CA LEU A 37 17.93 3.24 -24.98
C LEU A 37 18.01 3.07 -26.50
N VAL A 38 18.71 2.04 -26.98
CA VAL A 38 18.98 1.81 -28.39
C VAL A 38 18.38 0.47 -28.81
N GLY A 39 17.34 0.52 -29.64
CA GLY A 39 16.72 -0.67 -30.25
C GLY A 39 15.26 -0.91 -29.86
N GLY A 40 14.59 -1.78 -30.62
CA GLY A 40 13.20 -2.18 -30.38
C GLY A 40 12.19 -1.02 -30.38
N ALA A 41 11.19 -1.11 -29.50
CA ALA A 41 10.09 -0.16 -29.38
C ALA A 41 10.53 1.28 -29.08
N VAL A 42 11.64 1.46 -28.37
CA VAL A 42 12.18 2.79 -28.00
C VAL A 42 12.56 3.60 -29.26
N ARG A 43 12.98 2.93 -30.34
CA ARG A 43 13.35 3.59 -31.61
C ARG A 43 12.17 3.80 -32.56
N VAL A 44 11.13 2.97 -32.48
CA VAL A 44 10.01 3.00 -33.45
C VAL A 44 8.74 3.65 -32.92
N HIS A 45 8.52 3.66 -31.60
CA HIS A 45 7.29 4.17 -31.01
C HIS A 45 7.45 5.64 -30.60
N PRO A 46 6.68 6.58 -31.20
CA PRO A 46 6.83 8.01 -30.93
C PRO A 46 6.69 8.38 -29.45
N ALA A 47 5.74 7.75 -28.73
CA ALA A 47 5.58 8.00 -27.30
C ALA A 47 6.78 7.52 -26.46
N ALA A 48 7.46 6.45 -26.87
CA ALA A 48 8.63 5.96 -26.14
C ALA A 48 9.80 6.94 -26.30
N GLN A 49 10.00 7.48 -27.51
CA GLN A 49 10.99 8.54 -27.77
C GLN A 49 10.69 9.81 -26.99
N ALA A 50 9.43 10.26 -26.99
CA ALA A 50 9.00 11.44 -26.23
C ALA A 50 9.23 11.27 -24.73
N ASN A 51 8.95 10.09 -24.17
CA ASN A 51 9.19 9.80 -22.75
C ASN A 51 10.69 9.79 -22.40
N VAL A 52 11.55 9.22 -23.26
CA VAL A 52 13.00 9.28 -23.06
C VAL A 52 13.51 10.72 -23.12
N ALA A 53 13.04 11.51 -24.07
CA ALA A 53 13.39 12.93 -24.19
C ALA A 53 12.92 13.75 -22.97
N LEU A 54 11.72 13.45 -22.43
CA LEU A 54 11.20 14.07 -21.22
C LEU A 54 12.03 13.72 -19.98
N LEU A 55 12.47 12.47 -19.87
CA LEU A 55 13.33 12.01 -18.77
C LEU A 55 14.76 12.58 -18.86
N GLY A 56 15.22 12.97 -20.05
CA GLY A 56 16.54 13.55 -20.27
C GLY A 56 17.70 12.57 -19.98
N VAL A 57 17.43 11.26 -20.03
CA VAL A 57 18.44 10.22 -19.79
C VAL A 57 19.26 9.97 -21.06
N GLU A 58 20.57 9.87 -20.90
CA GLU A 58 21.53 9.68 -21.99
C GLU A 58 22.06 8.25 -22.05
N SER A 59 21.91 7.48 -20.96
CA SER A 59 22.39 6.09 -20.88
C SER A 59 21.34 5.10 -20.36
N ALA A 60 21.50 3.82 -20.73
CA ALA A 60 20.66 2.75 -20.20
C ALA A 60 20.81 2.59 -18.68
N ASP A 61 21.99 2.92 -18.15
CA ASP A 61 22.26 2.92 -16.71
C ASP A 61 21.48 4.02 -15.98
N GLU A 62 21.40 5.23 -16.55
CA GLU A 62 20.55 6.29 -16.02
C GLU A 62 19.07 5.92 -16.05
N LEU A 63 18.59 5.35 -17.17
CA LEU A 63 17.23 4.84 -17.26
C LEU A 63 16.96 3.78 -16.18
N ALA A 64 17.91 2.86 -15.97
CA ALA A 64 17.79 1.82 -14.94
C ALA A 64 17.68 2.42 -13.53
N LYS A 65 18.48 3.44 -13.22
CA LYS A 65 18.44 4.16 -11.94
C LYS A 65 17.12 4.89 -11.73
N VAL A 66 16.60 5.57 -12.76
CA VAL A 66 15.28 6.22 -12.71
C VAL A 66 14.17 5.20 -12.45
N MET A 67 14.20 4.06 -13.15
CA MET A 67 13.21 2.99 -12.95
C MET A 67 13.30 2.39 -11.53
N ALA A 68 14.51 2.13 -11.02
CA ALA A 68 14.70 1.63 -9.67
C ALA A 68 14.21 2.63 -8.61
N ALA A 69 14.55 3.92 -8.75
CA ALA A 69 14.09 4.98 -7.85
C ALA A 69 12.56 5.12 -7.88
N SER A 70 11.95 5.06 -9.06
CA SER A 70 10.50 5.09 -9.22
C SER A 70 9.83 3.88 -8.54
N GLY A 71 10.40 2.68 -8.68
CA GLY A 71 9.93 1.48 -8.00
C GLY A 71 10.02 1.57 -6.47
N LEU A 72 11.12 2.11 -5.94
CA LEU A 72 11.30 2.35 -4.51
C LEU A 72 10.28 3.37 -3.97
N ALA A 73 10.01 4.44 -4.71
CA ALA A 73 8.99 5.43 -4.36
C ALA A 73 7.58 4.83 -4.37
N GLN A 74 7.26 3.99 -5.36
CA GLN A 74 5.98 3.26 -5.40
C GLN A 74 5.83 2.33 -4.20
N ASN A 75 6.89 1.59 -3.85
CA ASN A 75 6.91 0.71 -2.67
C ASN A 75 6.69 1.51 -1.38
N LEU A 76 7.36 2.66 -1.20
CA LEU A 76 7.12 3.55 -0.06
C LEU A 76 5.66 4.02 0.00
N GLY A 77 5.10 4.43 -1.13
CA GLY A 77 3.70 4.85 -1.23
C GLY A 77 2.73 3.75 -0.80
N ALA A 78 2.99 2.50 -1.21
CA ALA A 78 2.19 1.34 -0.81
C ALA A 78 2.32 1.05 0.69
N LEU A 79 3.54 1.03 1.24
CA LEU A 79 3.78 0.84 2.68
C LEU A 79 3.12 1.93 3.51
N ARG A 80 3.22 3.19 3.07
CA ARG A 80 2.56 4.33 3.72
C ARG A 80 1.04 4.18 3.66
N ALA A 81 0.48 3.79 2.52
CA ALA A 81 -0.96 3.59 2.40
C ALA A 81 -1.45 2.49 3.35
N LEU A 82 -0.74 1.37 3.45
CA LEU A 82 -1.06 0.25 4.35
C LEU A 82 -0.87 0.61 5.84
N GLY A 83 0.17 1.38 6.14
CA GLY A 83 0.53 1.80 7.50
C GLY A 83 -0.20 3.04 8.01
N THR A 84 -0.97 3.73 7.17
CA THR A 84 -1.73 4.92 7.58
C THR A 84 -3.18 4.59 7.91
N VAL A 85 -3.74 5.39 8.83
CA VAL A 85 -5.08 5.21 9.40
C VAL A 85 -6.18 5.23 8.33
N GLY A 86 -5.99 5.90 7.18
CA GLY A 86 -7.02 6.05 6.16
C GLY A 86 -7.58 4.71 5.63
N ILE A 87 -6.70 3.77 5.24
CA ILE A 87 -7.12 2.45 4.77
C ILE A 87 -7.67 1.61 5.92
N GLN A 88 -7.01 1.65 7.08
CA GLN A 88 -7.43 0.89 8.27
C GLN A 88 -8.79 1.35 8.81
N ALA A 89 -9.07 2.65 8.81
CA ALA A 89 -10.35 3.22 9.22
C ALA A 89 -11.47 2.88 8.22
N GLY A 90 -11.18 2.89 6.92
CA GLY A 90 -12.11 2.43 5.89
C GLY A 90 -12.47 0.95 6.07
N HIS A 91 -11.47 0.09 6.28
CA HIS A 91 -11.68 -1.33 6.59
C HIS A 91 -12.43 -1.53 7.90
N MET A 92 -12.09 -0.77 8.95
CA MET A 92 -12.77 -0.87 10.25
C MET A 92 -14.24 -0.45 10.14
N LYS A 93 -14.55 0.62 9.40
CA LYS A 93 -15.92 1.06 9.15
C LYS A 93 -16.73 -0.02 8.43
N LEU A 94 -16.15 -0.67 7.42
CA LEU A 94 -16.79 -1.78 6.72
C LEU A 94 -16.93 -3.01 7.63
N HIS A 95 -15.92 -3.30 8.44
CA HIS A 95 -15.91 -4.43 9.36
C HIS A 95 -16.98 -4.28 10.45
N VAL A 96 -17.10 -3.09 11.07
CA VAL A 96 -18.15 -2.77 12.04
C VAL A 96 -19.53 -2.87 11.42
N ARG A 97 -19.70 -2.36 10.19
CA ARG A 97 -20.95 -2.52 9.45
C ARG A 97 -21.32 -3.99 9.23
N ASN A 98 -20.36 -4.84 8.86
CA ASN A 98 -20.59 -6.28 8.68
C ASN A 98 -20.90 -6.99 10.01
N MET A 99 -20.28 -6.56 11.11
CA MET A 99 -20.60 -7.08 12.45
C MET A 99 -22.02 -6.69 12.88
N ALA A 100 -22.45 -5.45 12.64
CA ALA A 100 -23.80 -4.99 12.93
C ALA A 100 -24.87 -5.75 12.10
N VAL A 101 -24.61 -5.99 10.82
CA VAL A 101 -25.49 -6.83 9.98
C VAL A 101 -25.57 -8.26 10.51
N THR A 102 -24.44 -8.84 10.93
CA THR A 102 -24.41 -10.19 11.54
C THR A 102 -25.17 -10.25 12.86
N ALA A 103 -25.17 -9.15 13.64
CA ALA A 103 -25.95 -9.03 14.87
C ALA A 103 -27.46 -8.86 14.63
N GLY A 104 -27.89 -8.58 13.39
CA GLY A 104 -29.30 -8.48 13.01
C GLY A 104 -29.78 -7.09 12.61
N ALA A 105 -28.90 -6.07 12.55
CA ALA A 105 -29.29 -4.72 12.17
C ALA A 105 -29.76 -4.62 10.70
N VAL A 106 -30.82 -3.86 10.42
CA VAL A 106 -31.38 -3.68 9.07
C VAL A 106 -31.59 -2.21 8.68
N GLY A 107 -31.49 -1.89 7.38
CA GLY A 107 -31.83 -0.57 6.86
C GLY A 107 -30.98 0.58 7.44
N GLU A 108 -31.63 1.60 8.01
CA GLU A 108 -30.95 2.75 8.64
C GLU A 108 -30.23 2.36 9.95
N GLU A 109 -30.60 1.24 10.59
CA GLU A 109 -29.89 0.72 11.78
C GLU A 109 -28.46 0.28 11.45
N VAL A 110 -28.17 -0.06 10.19
CA VAL A 110 -26.80 -0.39 9.75
C VAL A 110 -25.95 0.87 9.58
N LYS A 111 -26.59 2.02 9.33
CA LYS A 111 -25.92 3.33 9.21
C LYS A 111 -25.84 4.07 10.54
N GLN A 112 -26.88 3.96 11.38
CA GLN A 112 -26.98 4.57 12.71
C GLN A 112 -26.38 3.69 13.81
N GLY A 113 -26.46 2.36 13.69
CA GLY A 113 -26.00 1.34 14.63
C GLY A 113 -24.55 0.88 14.40
N GLY A 114 -23.72 1.74 13.81
CA GLY A 114 -22.36 1.83 14.32
C GLY A 114 -22.47 2.44 15.71
N ILE A 115 -22.79 1.60 16.70
CA ILE A 115 -22.87 1.88 18.13
C ILE A 115 -21.97 3.05 18.49
N HIS A 116 -22.49 3.99 19.28
CA HIS A 116 -21.75 5.06 19.94
C HIS A 116 -20.61 4.49 20.83
N SER A 117 -19.57 3.89 20.23
CA SER A 117 -18.36 3.47 20.91
C SER A 117 -17.31 4.59 20.91
N GLU A 118 -17.65 5.78 20.42
CA GLU A 118 -16.79 6.98 20.45
C GLU A 118 -16.47 7.49 21.88
N GLY A 119 -16.96 6.84 22.93
CA GLY A 119 -16.81 7.35 24.30
C GLY A 119 -15.76 6.68 25.21
N LYS A 120 -15.31 5.44 24.96
CA LYS A 120 -14.53 4.71 25.99
C LYS A 120 -13.54 3.71 25.40
N GLY A 121 -12.41 4.19 24.85
CA GLY A 121 -11.10 3.51 24.67
C GLY A 121 -10.94 1.97 24.62
N GLY A 122 -11.97 1.20 24.29
CA GLY A 122 -12.03 -0.26 24.37
C GLY A 122 -11.94 -0.91 23.00
N ARG A 123 -11.45 -2.15 22.95
CA ARG A 123 -11.32 -2.92 21.71
C ARG A 123 -12.71 -3.16 21.10
N ILE A 124 -12.89 -2.76 19.85
CA ILE A 124 -14.08 -3.12 19.08
C ILE A 124 -13.96 -4.60 18.67
N THR A 125 -14.88 -5.41 19.18
CA THR A 125 -14.98 -6.86 18.91
C THR A 125 -16.41 -7.24 18.53
N GLN A 126 -16.60 -8.39 17.88
CA GLN A 126 -17.93 -8.87 17.51
C GLN A 126 -18.87 -9.00 18.72
N ALA A 127 -18.37 -9.45 19.87
CA ALA A 127 -19.13 -9.53 21.12
C ALA A 127 -19.60 -8.15 21.61
N SER A 128 -18.71 -7.15 21.60
CA SER A 128 -19.06 -5.79 22.01
C SER A 128 -20.10 -5.13 21.09
N VAL A 129 -20.14 -5.53 19.82
CA VAL A 129 -21.13 -5.03 18.85
C VAL A 129 -22.49 -5.66 19.09
N ILE A 130 -22.54 -6.97 19.37
CA ILE A 130 -23.80 -7.67 19.70
C ILE A 130 -24.39 -7.12 21.01
N GLU A 131 -23.60 -7.01 22.08
CA GLU A 131 -24.08 -6.49 23.38
C GLU A 131 -24.63 -5.06 23.30
N ALA A 132 -24.08 -4.24 22.41
CA ALA A 132 -24.54 -2.86 22.25
C ALA A 132 -25.75 -2.76 21.32
N TRP A 133 -25.93 -3.71 20.41
CA TRP A 133 -27.16 -3.85 19.64
C TRP A 133 -28.33 -4.33 20.52
N GLU A 134 -28.11 -5.36 21.34
CA GLU A 134 -29.11 -5.87 22.29
C GLU A 134 -29.58 -4.79 23.27
N ARG A 135 -28.66 -3.98 23.79
CA ARG A 135 -28.99 -2.82 24.66
C ARG A 135 -29.76 -1.70 23.99
N SER A 136 -29.73 -1.62 22.65
CA SER A 136 -30.45 -0.60 21.88
C SER A 136 -31.82 -1.09 21.42
N ALA A 137 -32.12 -2.39 21.59
CA ALA A 137 -33.38 -3.02 21.20
C ALA A 137 -34.39 -3.16 22.36
N GLU A 138 -33.98 -2.80 23.60
CA GLU A 138 -34.86 -2.59 24.78
C GLU A 138 -35.34 -1.14 24.86
#